data_AF-A0A6P0XP36-F1
#
_entry.id   AF-A0A6P0XP36-F1
#
_cell.length_a   1.000
_cell.length_b   1.000
_cell.length_c   1.000
_cell.angle_alpha   90.00
_cell.angle_beta   90.00
_cell.angle_gamma   90.00
#
_symmetry.space_group_name_H-M   'P 1'
#
loop_
_entity.id
_entity.type
_entity.pdbx_description
1 polymer ?
#
loop_
_entity_poly.entity_id
_entity_poly.type
_entity_poly.pdbx_seq_one_letter_code
_entity_poly.pdbx_strand_id
1 'polypeptide(L)' 'VITHYQRLLNYIVPDFVHVTESGRIIKTGTKELALELEEKGYDDVVEAAKA' A
#
# COMPACT_ATOMS: atom_id res chain seq x y z
N VAL A 1 -11.53 3.00 -1.78
CA VAL A 1 -11.28 2.28 -3.05
C VAL A 1 -10.36 1.10 -2.75
N ILE A 2 -10.69 -0.12 -3.16
CA ILE A 2 -9.82 -1.30 -3.00
C ILE A 2 -9.32 -1.68 -4.40
N THR A 3 -8.01 -1.60 -4.63
CA THR A 3 -7.40 -1.89 -5.92
C THR A 3 -6.04 -2.55 -5.68
N HIS A 4 -5.70 -3.52 -6.52
CA HIS A 4 -4.37 -4.14 -6.54
C HIS A 4 -3.40 -3.40 -7.48
N TYR A 5 -3.89 -2.39 -8.19
CA TYR A 5 -3.12 -1.57 -9.13
C TYR A 5 -3.15 -0.09 -8.72
N GLN A 6 -1.95 0.51 -8.65
CA GLN A 6 -1.74 1.93 -8.36
C GLN A 6 -2.29 2.90 -9.41
N ARG A 7 -2.62 2.43 -10.63
CA ARG A 7 -2.98 3.31 -11.76
C ARG A 7 -4.15 4.24 -11.45
N LEU A 8 -5.02 3.85 -10.50
CA LEU A 8 -6.12 4.66 -10.00
C LEU A 8 -5.67 5.84 -9.10
N LEU A 9 -4.52 5.75 -8.43
CA LEU A 9 -4.01 6.79 -7.55
C LEU A 9 -3.52 8.05 -8.29
N ASN A 10 -3.22 7.92 -9.59
CA ASN A 10 -2.92 9.08 -10.45
C ASN A 10 -4.17 9.92 -10.77
N TYR A 11 -5.37 9.34 -10.63
CA TYR A 11 -6.63 10.02 -10.89
C TYR A 11 -7.38 10.37 -9.61
N ILE A 12 -7.14 9.62 -8.53
CA ILE A 12 -7.77 9.79 -7.22
C ILE A 12 -6.66 9.82 -6.19
N VAL A 13 -6.36 11.01 -5.65
CA VAL A 13 -5.36 11.17 -4.58
C VAL A 13 -6.00 10.69 -3.27
N PRO A 14 -5.50 9.60 -2.67
CA PRO A 14 -6.03 9.10 -1.41
C PRO A 14 -5.43 9.90 -0.24
N ASP A 15 -6.25 10.25 0.73
CA ASP A 15 -5.77 10.79 2.01
C ASP A 15 -5.07 9.72 2.85
N PHE A 16 -5.58 8.47 2.77
CA PHE A 16 -5.06 7.33 3.49
C PHE A 16 -4.96 6.10 2.59
N VAL A 17 -3.85 5.38 2.75
CA VAL A 17 -3.54 4.12 2.09
C VAL A 17 -3.35 3.06 3.16
N HIS A 18 -4.14 1.99 3.09
CA HIS A 18 -4.03 0.84 3.97
C HIS A 18 -3.59 -0.37 3.16
N VAL A 19 -2.53 -1.03 3.61
CA VAL A 19 -2.05 -2.30 3.05
C VAL A 19 -2.57 -3.42 3.93
N THR A 20 -3.27 -4.37 3.31
CA THR A 20 -3.87 -5.50 4.00
C THR A 20 -3.25 -6.81 3.56
N GLU A 21 -2.85 -7.65 4.50
CA GLU A 21 -2.38 -9.02 4.26
C GLU A 21 -3.09 -9.97 5.23
N SER A 22 -3.51 -11.14 4.76
CA SER A 22 -4.15 -12.18 5.59
C SER A 22 -5.33 -11.68 6.44
N GLY A 23 -6.10 -10.72 5.91
CA GLY A 23 -7.27 -10.14 6.60
C GLY A 23 -6.94 -9.12 7.70
N ARG A 24 -5.69 -8.65 7.80
CA ARG A 24 -5.26 -7.61 8.75
C ARG A 24 -4.59 -6.46 8.03
N ILE A 25 -4.72 -5.25 8.58
CA ILE A 25 -3.96 -4.10 8.10
C ILE A 25 -2.55 -4.22 8.66
N ILE A 26 -1.57 -4.38 7.77
CA ILE A 26 -0.17 -4.52 8.14
C ILE A 26 0.58 -3.20 8.09
N LYS A 27 0.13 -2.25 7.25
CA LYS A 27 0.73 -0.92 7.15
C LYS A 27 -0.33 0.10 6.77
N THR A 28 -0.23 1.28 7.37
CA THR A 28 -1.04 2.44 7.02
C THR A 28 -0.11 3.59 6.72
N GLY A 29 -0.44 4.36 5.69
CA GLY A 29 0.29 5.55 5.33
C GLY A 29 -0.58 6.47 4.49
N THR A 30 0.06 7.49 3.95
CA THR A 30 -0.52 8.44 3.00
C THR A 30 -0.16 8.01 1.57
N LYS A 31 -0.40 8.85 0.57
CA LYS A 31 -0.07 8.55 -0.85
C LYS A 31 1.40 8.16 -1.09
N GLU A 32 2.32 8.59 -0.23
CA GLU A 32 3.75 8.28 -0.32
C GLU A 32 4.02 6.79 -0.13
N LEU A 33 3.24 6.12 0.74
CA LEU A 33 3.34 4.67 0.93
C LEU A 33 3.01 3.93 -0.36
N ALA A 34 2.06 4.46 -1.12
CA ALA A 34 1.67 3.91 -2.39
C ALA A 34 2.80 4.02 -3.45
N LEU A 35 3.52 5.14 -3.49
CA LEU A 35 4.67 5.32 -4.38
C LEU A 35 5.83 4.41 -3.99
N GLU A 36 6.11 4.28 -2.69
CA GLU A 36 7.15 3.39 -2.17
C GLU A 36 6.91 1.92 -2.55
N LEU A 37 5.65 1.47 -2.46
CA LEU A 37 5.24 0.12 -2.87
C LEU A 37 5.43 -0.14 -4.37
N GLU A 38 5.36 0.89 -5.21
CA GLU A 38 5.60 0.76 -6.64
C GLU A 38 7.10 0.64 -6.94
N GLU A 39 7.94 1.42 -6.26
CA GLU A 39 9.39 1.40 -6.47
C GLU A 39 10.06 0.16 -5.86
N LYS A 40 9.66 -0.25 -4.66
CA LYS A 40 10.30 -1.35 -3.92
C LYS A 40 9.56 -2.68 -4.05
N GLY A 41 8.30 -2.65 -4.49
CA GLY A 41 7.42 -3.81 -4.45
C GLY A 41 6.75 -4.00 -3.09
N TYR A 42 5.86 -4.99 -3.03
CA TYR A 42 5.05 -5.28 -1.84
C TYR A 42 5.79 -6.14 -0.81
N ASP A 43 6.86 -6.82 -1.22
CA ASP A 43 7.60 -7.79 -0.41
C ASP A 43 8.19 -7.15 0.85
N ASP A 44 8.75 -5.93 0.75
CA ASP A 44 9.30 -5.21 1.90
C ASP A 44 8.27 -4.94 2.99
N VAL A 45 7.01 -4.64 2.60
CA VAL A 45 5.94 -4.33 3.54
C VAL A 45 5.38 -5.60 4.18
N VAL A 46 5.35 -6.69 3.42
CA VAL A 46 4.96 -8.02 3.89
C VAL A 46 6.00 -8.60 4.86
N GLU A 47 7.29 -8.50 4.53
CA GLU A 47 8.38 -8.97 5.39
C GLU A 47 8.46 -8.17 6.69
N ALA A 48 8.31 -6.84 6.63
CA ALA A 48 8.26 -5.99 7.83
C ALA A 48 7.08 -6.32 8.77
N ALA A 49 6.01 -6.93 8.24
CA ALA A 49 4.82 -7.29 9.02
C ALA A 49 4.88 -8.71 9.60
N LYS A 50 5.77 -9.57 9.10
CA LYS A 50 5.98 -10.94 9.58
C LYS A 50 7.05 -11.04 10.67
N ALA A 51 7.86 -10.00 10.86
CA ALA A 51 8.86 -9.87 11.93
C ALA A 51 8.21 -9.45 13.26
#